data_AF-A0A0P9FP16-F1
#
_entry.id   AF-A0A0P9FP16-F1
#
_cell.length_a   1.000
_cell.length_b   1.000
_cell.length_c   1.000
_cell.angle_alpha   90.00
_cell.angle_beta   90.00
_cell.angle_gamma   90.00
#
_symmetry.space_group_name_H-M   'P 1'
#
loop_
_entity.id
_entity.type
_entity.pdbx_description
1 polymer ?
#
loop_
_entity_poly.entity_id
_entity_poly.type
_entity_poly.pdbx_seq_one_letter_code
_entity_poly.pdbx_strand_id
1 'polypeptide(L)'
;IEGLTFADPVPYAKELSAELRAKGADIVMVTSHLPGEQDAKSQQIMGELVDLANGTGNGTLDAIVGGHSHKRVAGIVNHIPVVEAQSWLYAVGHIQLYVDKDSKKVVSSNASLLETYTNLTTANKDVQKTVADYQAKIAEQTNKQIAVAAEKWTTRSYRHDANGNQVRDGVTPIGNSVTDAMRWAEKSDIAFTNIGGLRADIEPGKVTYGMMFEVLPFGNY
;
A
#
# COMPACT_ATOMS: atom_id res chain seq x y z
N ILE A 1 11.53 -17.12 -0.40
CA ILE A 1 10.80 -18.20 -1.12
C ILE A 1 11.83 -18.93 -1.94
N GLU A 2 12.04 -20.21 -1.67
CA GLU A 2 13.03 -21.01 -2.38
C GLU A 2 12.65 -21.10 -3.87
N GLY A 3 13.63 -20.90 -4.76
CA GLY A 3 13.44 -21.00 -6.21
C GLY A 3 12.89 -19.77 -6.94
N LEU A 4 12.65 -18.63 -6.27
CA LEU A 4 12.24 -17.38 -6.93
C LEU A 4 13.34 -16.34 -6.92
N THR A 5 13.49 -15.62 -8.04
CA THR A 5 14.39 -14.46 -8.17
C THR A 5 13.58 -13.21 -8.47
N PHE A 6 13.87 -12.12 -7.75
CA PHE A 6 13.29 -10.80 -7.98
C PHE A 6 14.38 -9.92 -8.57
N ALA A 7 14.37 -9.78 -9.88
CA ALA A 7 15.38 -9.01 -10.61
C ALA A 7 15.02 -7.52 -10.64
N ASP A 8 16.01 -6.70 -10.99
CA ASP A 8 15.80 -5.27 -11.30
C ASP A 8 14.70 -5.15 -12.39
N PRO A 9 13.61 -4.41 -12.14
CA PRO A 9 12.53 -4.27 -13.10
C PRO A 9 12.90 -3.44 -14.34
N VAL A 10 13.93 -2.58 -14.29
CA VAL A 10 14.24 -1.65 -15.39
C VAL A 10 14.60 -2.36 -16.71
N PRO A 11 15.53 -3.34 -16.75
CA PRO A 11 15.83 -4.08 -17.98
C PRO A 11 14.60 -4.77 -18.57
N TYR A 12 13.80 -5.42 -17.72
CA TYR A 12 12.60 -6.14 -18.16
C TYR A 12 11.51 -5.19 -18.67
N ALA A 13 11.31 -4.04 -18.02
CA ALA A 13 10.36 -3.05 -18.50
C ALA A 13 10.72 -2.51 -19.88
N LYS A 14 12.02 -2.32 -20.18
CA LYS A 14 12.49 -1.95 -21.53
C LYS A 14 12.22 -3.05 -22.55
N GLU A 15 12.61 -4.28 -22.23
CA GLU A 15 12.45 -5.44 -23.12
C GLU A 15 10.97 -5.68 -23.45
N LEU A 16 10.12 -5.76 -22.43
CA LEU A 16 8.69 -6.01 -22.58
C LEU A 16 7.99 -4.84 -23.28
N SER A 17 8.38 -3.60 -23.02
CA SER A 17 7.86 -2.45 -23.76
C SER A 17 8.17 -2.55 -25.26
N ALA A 18 9.42 -2.87 -25.61
CA ALA A 18 9.80 -3.06 -27.01
C ALA A 18 9.02 -4.21 -27.67
N GLU A 19 8.84 -5.34 -26.96
CA GLU A 19 8.04 -6.47 -27.44
C GLU A 19 6.57 -6.08 -27.66
N LEU A 20 5.95 -5.37 -26.72
CA LEU A 20 4.57 -4.92 -26.83
C LEU A 20 4.39 -3.94 -28.00
N ARG A 21 5.31 -2.99 -28.17
CA ARG A 21 5.29 -2.05 -29.30
C ARG A 21 5.49 -2.78 -30.63
N ALA A 22 6.37 -3.78 -30.70
CA ALA A 22 6.54 -4.61 -31.90
C ALA A 22 5.26 -5.42 -32.24
N LYS A 23 4.43 -5.73 -31.24
CA LYS A 23 3.10 -6.32 -31.40
C LYS A 23 2.00 -5.32 -31.75
N GLY A 24 2.34 -4.04 -31.93
CA GLY A 24 1.40 -2.98 -32.33
C GLY A 24 0.78 -2.20 -31.18
N ALA A 25 1.33 -2.28 -29.96
CA ALA A 25 0.86 -1.44 -28.86
C ALA A 25 1.24 0.04 -29.08
N ASP A 26 0.23 0.91 -29.16
CA ASP A 26 0.42 2.36 -29.22
C ASP A 26 0.86 2.93 -27.87
N ILE A 27 0.31 2.38 -26.78
CA ILE A 27 0.51 2.84 -25.40
C ILE A 27 0.97 1.67 -24.53
N VAL A 28 2.03 1.88 -23.76
CA VAL A 28 2.58 0.90 -22.83
C VAL A 28 2.63 1.50 -21.42
N MET A 29 1.97 0.85 -20.47
CA MET A 29 1.95 1.28 -19.07
C MET A 29 2.47 0.17 -18.16
N VAL A 30 3.10 0.55 -17.06
CA VAL A 30 3.50 -0.39 -16.01
C VAL A 30 2.56 -0.25 -14.82
N THR A 31 1.98 -1.37 -14.40
CA THR A 31 1.44 -1.52 -13.04
C THR A 31 2.46 -2.30 -12.23
N SER A 32 2.90 -1.73 -11.12
CA SER A 32 3.98 -2.28 -10.30
C SER A 32 3.61 -2.25 -8.83
N HIS A 33 4.31 -3.05 -8.04
CA HIS A 33 4.32 -2.96 -6.59
C HIS A 33 5.65 -2.37 -6.12
N LEU A 34 6.10 -1.29 -6.76
CA LEU A 34 7.31 -0.56 -6.41
C LEU A 34 6.94 0.68 -5.57
N PRO A 35 7.70 1.00 -4.52
CA PRO A 35 7.46 2.14 -3.66
C PRO A 35 7.82 3.47 -4.33
N GLY A 36 7.03 4.50 -4.04
CA GLY A 36 7.37 5.89 -4.29
C GLY A 36 7.22 6.77 -3.05
N GLU A 37 7.94 7.88 -3.02
CA GLU A 37 7.71 8.93 -2.02
C GLU A 37 7.63 10.28 -2.71
N GLN A 38 6.81 11.18 -2.17
CA GLN A 38 6.71 12.54 -2.66
C GLN A 38 6.84 13.51 -1.49
N ASP A 39 7.85 14.39 -1.55
CA ASP A 39 8.04 15.40 -0.52
C ASP A 39 6.89 16.42 -0.58
N ALA A 40 6.27 16.67 0.57
CA ALA A 40 5.08 17.53 0.62
C ALA A 40 5.38 19.01 0.28
N LYS A 41 6.61 19.49 0.48
CA LYS A 41 6.99 20.90 0.27
C LYS A 41 7.54 21.14 -1.13
N SER A 42 8.54 20.35 -1.54
CA SER A 42 9.19 20.49 -2.84
C SER A 42 8.42 19.79 -3.96
N GLN A 43 7.45 18.93 -3.62
CA GLN A 43 6.74 18.05 -4.55
C GLN A 43 7.66 17.08 -5.31
N GLN A 44 8.91 16.93 -4.86
CA GLN A 44 9.87 16.03 -5.45
C GLN A 44 9.43 14.58 -5.25
N ILE A 45 9.35 13.83 -6.36
CA ILE A 45 9.10 12.39 -6.35
C ILE A 45 10.44 11.66 -6.24
N MET A 46 10.48 10.58 -5.46
CA MET A 46 11.67 9.79 -5.12
C MET A 46 11.30 8.31 -5.03
N GLY A 47 12.32 7.45 -4.93
CA GLY A 47 12.16 6.01 -4.75
C GLY A 47 12.14 5.23 -6.06
N GLU A 48 11.76 3.95 -5.98
CA GLU A 48 11.91 3.00 -7.08
C GLU A 48 11.02 3.32 -8.30
N LEU A 49 9.92 4.08 -8.10
CA LEU A 49 9.16 4.60 -9.23
C LEU A 49 9.96 5.59 -10.09
N VAL A 50 10.84 6.37 -9.46
CA VAL A 50 11.74 7.29 -10.17
C VAL A 50 12.85 6.53 -10.85
N ASP A 51 13.42 5.53 -10.18
CA ASP A 51 14.44 4.67 -10.76
C ASP A 51 13.90 3.91 -11.97
N LEU A 52 12.65 3.43 -11.91
CA LEU A 52 11.97 2.84 -13.05
C LEU A 52 11.81 3.85 -14.20
N ALA A 53 11.19 5.00 -13.93
CA ALA A 53 10.91 6.02 -14.96
C ALA A 53 12.18 6.55 -15.65
N ASN A 54 13.20 6.89 -14.85
CA ASN A 54 14.48 7.37 -15.35
C ASN A 54 15.26 6.23 -16.05
N GLY A 55 15.30 5.06 -15.41
CA GLY A 55 16.04 3.90 -15.87
C GLY A 55 15.53 3.38 -17.21
N THR A 56 14.21 3.39 -17.45
CA THR A 56 13.62 2.99 -18.74
C THR A 56 13.90 3.98 -19.86
N GLY A 57 14.18 5.24 -19.54
CA GLY A 57 14.34 6.31 -20.53
C GLY A 57 13.01 6.83 -21.08
N ASN A 58 13.05 8.03 -21.66
CA ASN A 58 11.88 8.70 -22.21
C ASN A 58 11.33 7.96 -23.44
N GLY A 59 10.01 7.81 -23.54
CA GLY A 59 9.31 7.13 -24.65
C GLY A 59 9.21 5.61 -24.52
N THR A 60 9.89 5.01 -23.54
CA THR A 60 9.78 3.57 -23.27
C THR A 60 8.43 3.24 -22.63
N LEU A 61 8.00 4.02 -21.64
CA LEU A 61 6.72 3.84 -20.95
C LEU A 61 5.89 5.11 -21.08
N ASP A 62 4.58 4.96 -21.18
CA ASP A 62 3.62 6.06 -21.27
C ASP A 62 2.95 6.39 -19.93
N ALA A 63 3.00 5.47 -18.95
CA ALA A 63 2.56 5.70 -17.58
C ALA A 63 3.12 4.64 -16.61
N ILE A 64 3.24 5.01 -15.33
CA ILE A 64 3.61 4.10 -14.25
C ILE A 64 2.61 4.22 -13.10
N VAL A 65 2.09 3.09 -12.65
CA VAL A 65 1.27 2.96 -11.43
C VAL A 65 2.08 2.15 -10.41
N GLY A 66 2.38 2.77 -9.28
CA GLY A 66 3.14 2.20 -8.17
C GLY A 66 2.28 1.65 -7.05
N GLY A 67 2.94 1.26 -5.96
CA GLY A 67 2.30 0.66 -4.79
C GLY A 67 3.31 0.47 -3.66
N HIS A 68 3.10 -0.53 -2.81
CA HIS A 68 4.02 -0.93 -1.73
C HIS A 68 4.17 0.04 -0.55
N SER A 69 4.61 1.28 -0.78
CA SER A 69 4.91 2.22 0.30
C SER A 69 3.68 2.83 0.97
N HIS A 70 2.50 2.69 0.35
CA HIS A 70 1.24 3.26 0.79
C HIS A 70 1.31 4.79 0.92
N LYS A 71 2.09 5.43 0.04
CA LYS A 71 2.29 6.87 0.01
C LYS A 71 1.38 7.51 -1.04
N ARG A 72 1.27 8.83 -0.97
CA ARG A 72 0.60 9.64 -1.98
C ARG A 72 1.65 10.13 -2.95
N VAL A 73 1.63 9.60 -4.17
CA VAL A 73 2.51 10.06 -5.25
C VAL A 73 1.64 10.40 -6.45
N ALA A 74 1.79 11.59 -6.99
CA ALA A 74 1.24 11.97 -8.29
C ALA A 74 2.10 13.05 -8.94
N GLY A 75 2.56 12.79 -10.15
CA GLY A 75 3.26 13.79 -10.95
C GLY A 75 3.91 13.19 -12.18
N ILE A 76 4.83 13.94 -12.78
CA ILE A 76 5.54 13.55 -14.00
C ILE A 76 7.02 13.34 -13.66
N VAL A 77 7.56 12.17 -13.97
CA VAL A 77 8.99 11.84 -13.84
C VAL A 77 9.50 11.43 -15.21
N ASN A 78 10.55 12.09 -15.72
CA ASN A 78 11.12 11.80 -17.04
C ASN A 78 10.06 11.78 -18.18
N HIS A 79 9.13 12.75 -18.15
CA HIS A 79 7.97 12.84 -19.06
C HIS A 79 6.92 11.71 -18.93
N ILE A 80 7.06 10.83 -17.93
CA ILE A 80 6.15 9.72 -17.67
C ILE A 80 5.25 10.10 -16.47
N PRO A 81 3.92 10.08 -16.59
CA PRO A 81 3.02 10.24 -15.45
C PRO A 81 3.15 9.05 -14.50
N VAL A 82 3.33 9.34 -13.21
CA VAL A 82 3.52 8.37 -12.14
C VAL A 82 2.47 8.61 -11.05
N VAL A 83 1.80 7.55 -10.59
CA VAL A 83 0.89 7.60 -9.44
C VAL A 83 1.08 6.46 -8.46
N GLU A 84 0.94 6.76 -7.16
CA GLU A 84 0.69 5.80 -6.08
C GLU A 84 -0.44 6.37 -5.21
N ALA A 85 -1.54 5.64 -5.10
CA ALA A 85 -2.81 6.14 -4.56
C ALA A 85 -3.04 5.78 -3.09
N GLN A 86 -1.98 5.87 -2.28
CA GLN A 86 -2.01 5.50 -0.85
C GLN A 86 -2.49 4.05 -0.65
N SER A 87 -3.32 3.81 0.35
CA SER A 87 -3.85 2.50 0.73
C SER A 87 -5.33 2.60 1.08
N TRP A 88 -5.98 1.43 1.15
CA TRP A 88 -7.38 1.31 1.58
C TRP A 88 -8.36 2.16 0.78
N LEU A 89 -8.00 2.38 -0.49
CA LEU A 89 -8.76 3.19 -1.42
C LEU A 89 -8.97 4.63 -0.93
N TYR A 90 -8.16 5.19 -0.01
CA TYR A 90 -8.29 6.60 0.41
C TYR A 90 -8.15 7.58 -0.75
N ALA A 91 -7.47 7.17 -1.81
CA ALA A 91 -7.44 7.87 -3.08
C ALA A 91 -7.56 6.90 -4.25
N VAL A 92 -7.91 7.43 -5.41
CA VAL A 92 -7.80 6.77 -6.72
C VAL A 92 -6.77 7.51 -7.55
N GLY A 93 -5.77 6.80 -8.08
CA GLY A 93 -4.81 7.37 -9.02
C GLY A 93 -5.48 7.70 -10.34
N HIS A 94 -5.25 8.91 -10.85
CA HIS A 94 -5.85 9.39 -12.09
C HIS A 94 -4.74 9.85 -13.03
N ILE A 95 -4.52 9.08 -14.09
CA ILE A 95 -3.61 9.43 -15.18
C ILE A 95 -4.44 9.75 -16.41
N GLN A 96 -4.16 10.90 -17.01
CA GLN A 96 -4.73 11.33 -18.29
C GLN A 96 -3.62 11.37 -19.33
N LEU A 97 -3.80 10.66 -20.43
CA LEU A 97 -2.90 10.66 -21.58
C LEU A 97 -3.62 11.31 -22.76
N TYR A 98 -3.00 12.34 -23.35
CA TYR A 98 -3.48 12.93 -24.59
C TYR A 98 -2.69 12.30 -25.73
N VAL A 99 -3.40 11.55 -26.59
CA VAL A 99 -2.78 10.76 -27.67
C VAL A 99 -3.12 11.40 -29.01
N ASP A 100 -2.10 11.65 -29.82
CA ASP A 100 -2.26 12.12 -31.18
C ASP A 100 -2.85 11.01 -32.06
N LYS A 101 -3.85 11.35 -32.87
CA LYS A 101 -4.61 10.34 -33.63
C LYS A 101 -3.81 9.73 -34.77
N ASP A 102 -2.86 10.47 -35.34
CA ASP A 102 -2.13 10.05 -36.53
C ASP A 102 -0.85 9.32 -36.15
N SER A 103 -0.02 9.95 -35.31
CA SER A 103 1.23 9.36 -34.83
C SER A 103 1.03 8.29 -33.77
N LYS A 104 -0.16 8.21 -33.14
CA LYS A 104 -0.49 7.32 -32.02
C LYS A 104 0.37 7.51 -30.77
N LYS A 105 1.08 8.64 -30.66
CA LYS A 105 1.97 8.95 -29.54
C LYS A 105 1.27 9.81 -28.50
N VAL A 106 1.67 9.64 -27.24
CA VAL A 106 1.32 10.58 -26.16
C VAL A 106 2.00 11.91 -26.44
N VAL A 107 1.21 12.99 -26.52
CA VAL A 107 1.71 14.37 -26.73
C VAL A 107 1.75 15.18 -25.45
N SER A 108 0.93 14.83 -24.47
CA SER A 108 0.96 15.38 -23.11
C SER A 108 0.27 14.44 -22.14
N SER A 109 0.55 14.61 -20.86
CA SER A 109 -0.04 13.79 -19.80
C SER A 109 -0.24 14.59 -18.51
N ASN A 110 -1.10 14.06 -17.65
CA ASN A 110 -1.32 14.56 -16.29
C ASN A 110 -1.48 13.37 -15.33
N ALA A 111 -1.05 13.55 -14.09
CA ALA A 111 -1.20 12.61 -12.99
C ALA A 111 -1.75 13.35 -11.76
N SER A 112 -2.81 12.82 -11.16
CA SER A 112 -3.40 13.34 -9.92
C SER A 112 -3.99 12.22 -9.07
N LEU A 113 -4.38 12.57 -7.84
CA LEU A 113 -5.11 11.69 -6.94
C LEU A 113 -6.53 12.23 -6.72
N LEU A 114 -7.51 11.33 -6.79
CA LEU A 114 -8.90 11.64 -6.49
C LEU A 114 -9.22 11.13 -5.08
N GLU A 115 -9.52 12.03 -4.15
CA GLU A 115 -9.90 11.64 -2.78
C GLU A 115 -11.22 10.89 -2.80
N THR A 116 -11.28 9.78 -2.08
CA THR A 116 -12.51 8.97 -1.98
C THR A 116 -13.25 9.24 -0.68
N TYR A 117 -12.54 9.36 0.44
CA TYR A 117 -13.14 9.45 1.78
C TYR A 117 -13.89 10.77 2.01
N THR A 118 -13.59 11.81 1.23
CA THR A 118 -14.35 13.07 1.23
C THR A 118 -15.41 13.15 0.15
N ASN A 119 -15.21 12.46 -0.99
CA ASN A 119 -16.01 12.70 -2.20
C ASN A 119 -16.99 11.57 -2.52
N LEU A 120 -16.76 10.35 -2.03
CA LEU A 120 -17.65 9.21 -2.24
C LEU A 120 -18.61 9.05 -1.05
N THR A 121 -19.74 9.76 -1.12
CA THR A 121 -20.77 9.74 -0.07
C THR A 121 -21.88 8.72 -0.33
N THR A 122 -21.94 8.13 -1.52
CA THR A 122 -22.98 7.18 -1.93
C THR A 122 -22.35 5.85 -2.33
N ALA A 123 -22.81 4.77 -1.71
CA ALA A 123 -22.34 3.42 -1.99
C ALA A 123 -23.22 2.73 -3.04
N ASN A 124 -22.60 1.88 -3.86
CA ASN A 124 -23.32 1.04 -4.82
C ASN A 124 -24.01 -0.12 -4.08
N LYS A 125 -25.33 -0.29 -4.31
CA LYS A 125 -26.15 -1.28 -3.59
C LYS A 125 -25.72 -2.72 -3.84
N ASP A 126 -25.28 -3.06 -5.04
CA ASP A 126 -24.86 -4.43 -5.38
C ASP A 126 -23.52 -4.77 -4.73
N VAL A 127 -22.60 -3.79 -4.69
CA VAL A 127 -21.33 -3.93 -3.96
C VAL A 127 -21.59 -4.07 -2.45
N GLN A 128 -22.46 -3.22 -1.89
CA GLN A 128 -22.85 -3.32 -0.48
C GLN A 128 -23.45 -4.69 -0.15
N LYS A 129 -24.34 -5.19 -1.01
CA LYS A 129 -24.93 -6.52 -0.83
C LYS A 129 -23.85 -7.60 -0.85
N THR A 130 -22.93 -7.53 -1.80
CA THR A 130 -21.81 -8.49 -1.91
C THR A 130 -20.97 -8.50 -0.64
N VAL A 131 -20.59 -7.31 -0.12
CA VAL A 131 -19.83 -7.18 1.13
C VAL A 131 -20.61 -7.75 2.32
N ALA A 132 -21.89 -7.40 2.46
CA ALA A 132 -22.74 -7.87 3.54
C ALA A 132 -22.90 -9.41 3.52
N ASP A 133 -23.07 -9.99 2.34
CA ASP A 133 -23.18 -11.45 2.19
C ASP A 133 -21.90 -12.16 2.66
N TYR A 134 -20.70 -11.62 2.37
CA TYR A 134 -19.44 -12.20 2.87
C TYR A 134 -19.21 -11.95 4.37
N GLN A 135 -19.58 -10.78 4.89
CA GLN A 135 -19.54 -10.49 6.32
C GLN A 135 -20.42 -11.46 7.09
N ALA A 136 -21.63 -11.76 6.60
CA ALA A 136 -22.55 -12.71 7.23
C ALA A 136 -21.96 -14.12 7.32
N LYS A 137 -21.20 -14.57 6.31
CA LYS A 137 -20.56 -15.90 6.31
C LYS A 137 -19.50 -16.07 7.40
N ILE A 138 -18.81 -15.00 7.77
CA ILE A 138 -17.72 -15.04 8.77
C ILE A 138 -18.15 -14.51 10.14
N ALA A 139 -19.37 -13.96 10.25
CA ALA A 139 -19.85 -13.23 11.42
C ALA A 139 -19.78 -14.04 12.72
N GLU A 140 -20.05 -15.34 12.69
CA GLU A 140 -19.97 -16.20 13.88
C GLU A 140 -18.56 -16.17 14.48
N GLN A 141 -17.53 -16.37 13.64
CA GLN A 141 -16.14 -16.37 14.09
C GLN A 141 -15.66 -14.96 14.42
N THR A 142 -15.88 -13.99 13.53
CA THR A 142 -15.33 -12.64 13.70
C THR A 142 -15.95 -11.89 14.87
N ASN A 143 -17.22 -12.15 15.23
CA ASN A 143 -17.89 -11.47 16.34
C ASN A 143 -17.69 -12.14 17.72
N LYS A 144 -17.06 -13.32 17.75
CA LYS A 144 -16.76 -14.03 18.99
C LYS A 144 -15.89 -13.15 19.88
N GLN A 145 -16.43 -12.77 21.04
CA GLN A 145 -15.67 -12.04 22.05
C GLN A 145 -14.61 -12.96 22.65
N ILE A 146 -13.38 -12.46 22.74
CA ILE A 146 -12.25 -13.23 23.28
C ILE A 146 -11.56 -12.51 24.43
N ALA A 147 -11.75 -11.19 24.55
CA ALA A 147 -11.21 -10.40 25.66
C ALA A 147 -12.00 -9.10 25.85
N VAL A 148 -11.60 -8.33 26.85
CA VAL A 148 -12.00 -6.93 27.07
C VAL A 148 -10.74 -6.11 27.26
N ALA A 149 -10.55 -5.07 26.46
CA ALA A 149 -9.45 -4.13 26.59
C ALA A 149 -9.85 -3.00 27.56
N ALA A 150 -9.10 -2.82 28.65
CA ALA A 150 -9.35 -1.71 29.57
C ALA A 150 -8.92 -0.35 28.98
N GLU A 151 -7.88 -0.38 28.14
CA GLU A 151 -7.26 0.79 27.52
C GLU A 151 -6.98 0.50 26.04
N LYS A 152 -6.64 1.54 25.28
CA LYS A 152 -6.33 1.43 23.85
C LYS A 152 -4.99 0.70 23.66
N TRP A 153 -4.96 -0.32 22.81
CA TRP A 153 -3.72 -0.97 22.37
C TRP A 153 -3.36 -0.45 20.99
N THR A 154 -2.35 0.40 20.92
CA THR A 154 -1.96 1.05 19.66
C THR A 154 -0.71 0.41 19.05
N THR A 155 -0.66 0.42 17.72
CA THR A 155 0.51 0.12 16.87
C THR A 155 1.53 1.25 16.86
N ARG A 156 1.25 2.35 17.56
CA ARG A 156 2.07 3.56 17.65
C ARG A 156 2.87 3.57 18.96
N SER A 157 4.17 3.84 18.89
CA SER A 157 4.96 4.12 20.10
C SER A 157 4.47 5.40 20.76
N TYR A 158 4.41 5.40 22.10
CA TYR A 158 4.14 6.61 22.88
C TYR A 158 5.39 7.48 23.07
N ARG A 159 6.57 6.98 22.69
CA ARG A 159 7.81 7.73 22.80
C ARG A 159 7.93 8.73 21.66
N HIS A 160 8.44 9.91 21.98
CA HIS A 160 8.77 10.96 21.03
C HIS A 160 10.27 11.26 21.11
N ASP A 161 10.90 11.53 19.98
CA ASP A 161 12.28 12.00 19.93
C ASP A 161 12.37 13.47 20.40
N ALA A 162 13.59 14.00 20.49
CA ALA A 162 13.83 15.38 20.94
C ALA A 162 13.15 16.44 20.04
N ASN A 163 12.78 16.09 18.81
CA ASN A 163 12.10 16.97 17.86
C ASN A 163 10.57 16.80 17.90
N GLY A 164 10.05 15.99 18.83
CA GLY A 164 8.62 15.70 18.94
C GLY A 164 8.10 14.72 17.90
N ASN A 165 8.96 14.06 17.13
CA ASN A 165 8.53 13.01 16.21
C ASN A 165 8.35 11.71 16.96
N GLN A 166 7.37 10.93 16.55
CA GLN A 166 7.11 9.62 17.12
C GLN A 166 8.30 8.67 16.91
N VAL A 167 8.84 8.10 17.97
CA VAL A 167 9.99 7.18 17.89
C VAL A 167 9.50 5.84 17.31
N ARG A 168 10.11 5.38 16.21
CA ARG A 168 9.78 4.09 15.59
C ARG A 168 10.68 2.96 16.12
N ASP A 169 10.84 2.90 17.43
CA ASP A 169 11.69 1.93 18.12
C ASP A 169 11.05 0.54 18.31
N GLY A 170 9.82 0.36 17.83
CA GLY A 170 9.09 -0.91 17.89
C GLY A 170 8.39 -1.20 19.21
N VAL A 171 8.57 -0.38 20.25
CA VAL A 171 7.93 -0.58 21.55
C VAL A 171 6.54 0.05 21.55
N THR A 172 5.52 -0.79 21.42
CA THR A 172 4.12 -0.37 21.35
C THR A 172 3.29 -1.25 22.27
N PRO A 173 2.15 -0.78 22.82
CA PRO A 173 1.29 -1.61 23.66
C PRO A 173 0.90 -2.93 22.98
N ILE A 174 0.54 -2.86 21.70
CA ILE A 174 0.13 -4.05 20.96
C ILE A 174 1.33 -4.96 20.66
N GLY A 175 2.50 -4.38 20.37
CA GLY A 175 3.74 -5.13 20.18
C GLY A 175 4.14 -5.90 21.43
N ASN A 176 4.09 -5.26 22.60
CA ASN A 176 4.38 -5.89 23.89
C ASN A 176 3.40 -7.04 24.18
N SER A 177 2.09 -6.80 24.03
CA SER A 177 1.09 -7.84 24.26
C SER A 177 1.28 -9.05 23.33
N VAL A 178 1.59 -8.81 22.06
CA VAL A 178 1.83 -9.88 21.09
C VAL A 178 3.10 -10.66 21.41
N THR A 179 4.21 -9.99 21.71
CA THR A 179 5.46 -10.69 22.04
C THR A 179 5.39 -11.42 23.36
N ASP A 180 4.68 -10.90 24.37
CA ASP A 180 4.42 -11.64 25.62
C ASP A 180 3.55 -12.89 25.38
N ALA A 181 2.54 -12.80 24.51
CA ALA A 181 1.74 -13.97 24.11
C ALA A 181 2.59 -15.02 23.37
N MET A 182 3.49 -14.60 22.46
CA MET A 182 4.43 -15.49 21.78
C MET A 182 5.37 -16.18 22.77
N ARG A 183 5.96 -15.44 23.71
CA ARG A 183 6.82 -16.00 24.77
C ARG A 183 6.10 -17.04 25.60
N TRP A 184 4.86 -16.74 26.00
CA TRP A 184 4.05 -17.64 26.81
C TRP A 184 3.69 -18.92 26.05
N ALA A 185 3.27 -18.80 24.79
CA ALA A 185 2.88 -19.94 23.95
C ALA A 185 4.08 -20.89 23.67
N GLU A 186 5.23 -20.31 23.34
CA GLU A 186 6.44 -21.06 22.97
C GLU A 186 7.36 -21.38 24.17
N LYS A 187 6.99 -20.92 25.37
CA LYS A 187 7.79 -21.05 26.60
C LYS A 187 9.22 -20.50 26.43
N SER A 188 9.36 -19.40 25.70
CA SER A 188 10.64 -18.77 25.41
C SER A 188 10.97 -17.64 26.40
N ASP A 189 12.27 -17.41 26.62
CA ASP A 189 12.72 -16.29 27.45
C ASP A 189 12.49 -14.94 26.77
N ILE A 190 12.54 -14.90 25.44
CA ILE A 190 12.45 -13.69 24.61
C ILE A 190 11.60 -13.99 23.37
N ALA A 191 10.81 -13.00 22.94
CA ALA A 191 10.21 -12.97 21.61
C ALA A 191 10.32 -11.56 21.01
N PHE A 192 10.34 -11.50 19.69
CA PHE A 192 10.36 -10.28 18.92
C PHE A 192 9.44 -10.42 17.72
N THR A 193 8.88 -9.29 17.28
CA THR A 193 8.11 -9.20 16.04
C THR A 193 8.39 -7.85 15.40
N ASN A 194 8.31 -7.77 14.08
CA ASN A 194 8.49 -6.51 13.37
C ASN A 194 7.20 -5.67 13.48
N ILE A 195 7.34 -4.36 13.72
CA ILE A 195 6.18 -3.45 13.82
C ILE A 195 5.31 -3.45 12.55
N GLY A 196 5.90 -3.73 11.38
CA GLY A 196 5.17 -3.87 10.12
C GLY A 196 4.21 -5.06 10.09
N GLY A 197 4.38 -6.05 10.97
CA GLY A 197 3.49 -7.19 11.14
C GLY A 197 2.19 -6.86 11.89
N LEU A 198 2.15 -5.75 12.63
CA LEU A 198 1.03 -5.32 13.47
C LEU A 198 0.19 -4.29 12.71
N ARG A 199 -1.07 -4.61 12.40
CA ARG A 199 -1.81 -3.92 11.33
C ARG A 199 -2.98 -3.06 11.78
N ALA A 200 -3.44 -3.21 13.02
CA ALA A 200 -4.59 -2.48 13.55
C ALA A 200 -4.38 -2.12 15.03
N ASP A 201 -5.02 -1.03 15.46
CA ASP A 201 -5.17 -0.69 16.86
C ASP A 201 -6.41 -1.40 17.45
N ILE A 202 -6.44 -1.60 18.77
CA ILE A 202 -7.63 -2.07 19.50
C ILE A 202 -8.09 -0.95 20.43
N GLU A 203 -9.33 -0.50 20.25
CA GLU A 203 -9.97 0.48 21.13
C GLU A 203 -10.44 -0.17 22.45
N PRO A 204 -10.59 0.61 23.54
CA PRO A 204 -11.11 0.08 24.80
C PRO A 204 -12.49 -0.57 24.63
N GLY A 205 -12.73 -1.65 25.37
CA GLY A 205 -14.00 -2.38 25.39
C GLY A 205 -13.90 -3.80 24.82
N LYS A 206 -14.96 -4.23 24.14
CA LYS A 206 -15.10 -5.59 23.62
C LYS A 206 -14.03 -5.89 22.56
N VAL A 207 -13.23 -6.93 22.80
CA VAL A 207 -12.27 -7.44 21.81
C VAL A 207 -12.80 -8.73 21.21
N THR A 208 -12.87 -8.78 19.88
CA THR A 208 -13.33 -9.96 19.14
C THR A 208 -12.19 -10.69 18.43
N TYR A 209 -12.45 -11.93 18.02
CA TYR A 209 -11.52 -12.69 17.18
C TYR A 209 -11.22 -11.96 15.87
N GLY A 210 -12.22 -11.34 15.25
CA GLY A 210 -12.04 -10.54 14.03
C GLY A 210 -11.05 -9.39 14.24
N MET A 211 -11.11 -8.68 15.36
CA MET A 211 -10.15 -7.62 15.69
C MET A 211 -8.74 -8.17 15.83
N MET A 212 -8.54 -9.32 16.48
CA MET A 212 -7.20 -9.93 16.58
C MET A 212 -6.68 -10.41 15.22
N PHE A 213 -7.57 -10.89 14.35
CA PHE A 213 -7.20 -11.21 12.97
C PHE A 213 -6.79 -9.95 12.19
N GLU A 214 -7.47 -8.82 12.38
CA GLU A 214 -7.05 -7.53 11.81
C GLU A 214 -5.69 -7.06 12.32
N VAL A 215 -5.34 -7.34 13.57
CA VAL A 215 -4.01 -7.03 14.14
C VAL A 215 -2.91 -7.90 13.53
N LEU A 216 -3.14 -9.21 13.40
CA LEU A 216 -2.19 -10.23 12.92
C LEU A 216 -2.70 -10.98 11.67
N PRO A 217 -2.85 -10.32 10.51
CA PRO A 217 -3.59 -10.89 9.38
C PRO A 217 -2.78 -11.86 8.50
N PHE A 218 -1.48 -12.00 8.74
CA PHE A 218 -0.58 -12.70 7.82
C PHE A 218 -0.43 -14.19 8.07
N GLY A 219 -0.95 -14.70 9.19
CA GLY A 219 -0.80 -16.12 9.54
C GLY A 219 0.67 -16.54 9.70
N ASN A 220 1.53 -15.63 10.14
CA ASN A 220 2.94 -15.92 10.43
C ASN A 220 3.02 -16.93 11.59
N TYR A 221 3.90 -17.92 11.45
CA TYR A 221 4.19 -18.97 12.45
C TYR A 221 5.69 -19.06 12.71
#